data_AF-A0A0R3U442-F1
#
_entry.id   AF-A0A0R3U442-F1
#
_cell.length_a   1.000
_cell.length_b   1.000
_cell.length_c   1.000
_cell.angle_alpha   90.00
_cell.angle_beta   90.00
_cell.angle_gamma   90.00
#
_symmetry.space_group_name_H-M   'P 1'
#
loop_
_entity.id
_entity.type
_entity.pdbx_description
1 polymer ?
#
loop_
_entity_poly.entity_id
_entity_poly.type
_entity_poly.pdbx_seq_one_letter_code
_entity_poly.pdbx_strand_id
1 'polypeptide(L)'
;MSSASEAIACQPQLFSTLVFLDTETTGLPDGVSSPRITEICLLAVSRFALEDDATLPRVQNKLVLCFHPMSIIGAQASAISGLTHENLYHQKDFDLKAIEQIQLFLHRLDPPICIIAQNGFKFDFPIIKSEIFRIKKESYNFVDCKGNAVVCSDSLLLFKALSNKINDSGVGISITDNLAVCAGQPLAHSTPEKVQYRSPFSLSAVYERVFGHQHDAAHSAEGDCFAVMRLVQHLGIPALSWFDCNYLSFNDIKTFQFIDGNASPLPTGRFPYEVGCGPYDDAIDLTD
;
A
#
# COMPACT_ATOMS: atom_id res chain seq x y z
N MET A 1 -25.73 -24.84 12.17
CA MET A 1 -26.29 -23.55 11.73
C MET A 1 -25.11 -22.63 11.47
N SER A 2 -24.84 -22.33 10.20
CA SER A 2 -23.72 -21.49 9.78
C SER A 2 -24.09 -20.03 10.03
N SER A 3 -23.44 -19.38 11.00
CA SER A 3 -23.54 -17.94 11.17
C SER A 3 -22.63 -17.27 10.13
N ALA A 4 -23.24 -16.75 9.07
CA ALA A 4 -22.59 -15.79 8.20
C ALA A 4 -22.08 -14.63 9.06
N SER A 5 -20.80 -14.29 8.96
CA SER A 5 -20.26 -13.10 9.58
C SER A 5 -20.88 -11.90 8.88
N GLU A 6 -21.84 -11.24 9.52
CA GLU A 6 -22.32 -9.94 9.11
C GLU A 6 -21.13 -8.97 9.16
N ALA A 7 -20.69 -8.51 7.99
CA ALA A 7 -19.73 -7.42 7.91
C ALA A 7 -20.39 -6.21 8.57
N ILE A 8 -19.81 -5.73 9.67
CA ILE A 8 -20.21 -4.46 10.30
C ILE A 8 -19.98 -3.40 9.23
N ALA A 9 -21.05 -2.91 8.61
CA ALA A 9 -20.97 -1.82 7.67
C ALA A 9 -20.49 -0.59 8.43
N CYS A 10 -19.26 -0.13 8.17
CA CYS A 10 -18.80 1.15 8.69
C CYS A 10 -19.73 2.25 8.18
N GLN A 11 -20.08 3.19 9.04
CA GLN A 11 -20.83 4.38 8.63
C GLN A 11 -19.98 5.16 7.62
N PRO A 12 -20.55 5.65 6.51
CA PRO A 12 -19.79 6.44 5.55
C PRO A 12 -19.09 7.62 6.23
N GLN A 13 -17.80 7.80 5.95
CA GLN A 13 -16.98 8.84 6.54
C GLN A 13 -16.27 9.64 5.46
N LEU A 14 -16.50 10.95 5.45
CA LEU A 14 -15.82 11.85 4.52
C LEU A 14 -14.42 12.19 5.05
N PHE A 15 -13.38 11.65 4.40
CA PHE A 15 -11.98 11.93 4.77
C PHE A 15 -11.50 13.25 4.20
N SER A 16 -10.86 14.08 5.03
CA SER A 16 -10.24 15.35 4.62
C SER A 16 -8.85 15.14 4.02
N THR A 17 -8.09 14.17 4.53
CA THR A 17 -6.74 13.82 4.05
C THR A 17 -6.65 12.35 3.68
N LEU A 18 -6.12 12.09 2.48
CA LEU A 18 -5.77 10.74 2.02
C LEU A 18 -4.25 10.60 2.04
N VAL A 19 -3.76 9.51 2.64
CA VAL A 19 -2.34 9.22 2.80
C VAL A 19 -2.01 7.96 2.04
N PHE A 20 -1.32 8.08 0.92
CA PHE A 20 -0.81 6.95 0.16
C PHE A 20 0.42 6.39 0.88
N LEU A 21 0.42 5.08 1.10
CA LEU A 21 1.45 4.36 1.82
C LEU A 21 1.94 3.20 0.97
N ASP A 22 3.25 3.04 0.96
CA ASP A 22 3.94 1.89 0.39
C ASP A 22 5.17 1.54 1.24
N THR A 23 5.56 0.27 1.22
CA THR A 23 6.75 -0.24 1.88
C THR A 23 7.59 -1.12 0.96
N GLU A 24 8.89 -0.85 0.90
CA GLU A 24 9.87 -1.83 0.45
C GLU A 24 10.33 -2.66 1.65
N THR A 25 10.53 -3.96 1.43
CA THR A 25 10.81 -4.91 2.50
C THR A 25 11.92 -5.88 2.12
N THR A 26 12.42 -6.63 3.11
CA THR A 26 13.40 -7.69 2.89
C THR A 26 12.89 -8.86 2.04
N GLY A 27 11.58 -8.92 1.74
CA GLY A 27 10.96 -10.00 0.98
C GLY A 27 9.46 -10.15 1.24
N LEU A 28 8.88 -11.24 0.72
CA LEU A 28 7.49 -11.60 0.94
C LEU A 28 7.32 -12.41 2.25
N PRO A 29 6.14 -12.36 2.89
CA PRO A 29 5.80 -13.26 3.98
C PRO A 29 5.95 -14.73 3.57
N ASP A 30 6.78 -15.49 4.28
CA ASP A 30 7.04 -16.92 4.01
C ASP A 30 6.36 -17.86 5.02
N GLY A 31 5.66 -17.30 6.01
CA GLY A 31 4.98 -18.05 7.08
C GLY A 31 5.90 -18.44 8.24
N VAL A 32 7.20 -18.16 8.16
CA VAL A 32 8.19 -18.44 9.20
C VAL A 32 8.56 -17.15 9.93
N SER A 33 8.91 -16.09 9.18
CA SER A 33 9.35 -14.81 9.73
C SER A 33 8.64 -13.62 9.07
N SER A 34 8.53 -12.51 9.80
CA SER A 34 8.04 -11.26 9.21
C SER A 34 9.14 -10.63 8.37
N PRO A 35 8.86 -10.24 7.11
CA PRO A 35 9.71 -9.30 6.41
C PRO A 35 9.92 -8.04 7.25
N ARG A 36 11.10 -7.44 7.11
CA ARG A 36 11.48 -6.18 7.75
C ARG A 36 11.36 -5.05 6.75
N ILE A 37 10.97 -3.87 7.21
CA ILE A 37 10.86 -2.69 6.35
C ILE A 37 12.26 -2.17 6.03
N THR A 38 12.55 -1.94 4.74
CA THR A 38 13.77 -1.29 4.24
C THR A 38 13.51 0.13 3.75
N GLU A 39 12.30 0.43 3.30
CA GLU A 39 11.83 1.77 2.98
C GLU A 39 10.34 1.91 3.29
N ILE A 40 9.92 3.08 3.78
CA ILE A 40 8.51 3.44 3.92
C ILE A 40 8.26 4.82 3.31
N CYS A 41 7.15 4.97 2.61
CA CYS A 41 6.65 6.26 2.15
C CYS A 41 5.24 6.52 2.71
N LEU A 42 5.01 7.76 3.16
CA LEU A 42 3.68 8.32 3.38
C LEU A 42 3.56 9.59 2.54
N LEU A 43 2.70 9.57 1.53
CA LEU A 43 2.35 10.70 0.67
C LEU A 43 0.94 11.17 1.00
N ALA A 44 0.83 12.30 1.71
CA ALA A 44 -0.44 12.87 2.12
C ALA A 44 -0.89 14.02 1.21
N VAL A 45 -2.15 13.96 0.78
CA VAL A 45 -2.82 15.00 -0.02
C VAL A 45 -4.23 15.26 0.52
N SER A 46 -4.71 16.50 0.37
CA SER A 46 -6.09 16.80 0.73
C SER A 46 -7.04 16.16 -0.26
N ARG A 47 -8.23 15.79 0.23
CA ARG A 47 -9.31 15.31 -0.63
C ARG A 47 -9.63 16.27 -1.75
N PHE A 48 -9.78 17.56 -1.42
CA PHE A 48 -10.10 18.61 -2.38
C PHE A 48 -9.10 18.67 -3.54
N ALA A 49 -7.82 18.39 -3.30
CA ALA A 49 -6.81 18.37 -4.35
C ALA A 49 -6.91 17.14 -5.26
N LEU A 50 -7.45 16.01 -4.78
CA LEU A 50 -7.73 14.83 -5.60
C LEU A 50 -9.04 14.94 -6.39
N GLU A 51 -9.97 15.78 -5.93
CA GLU A 51 -11.22 16.09 -6.64
C GLU A 51 -10.98 17.02 -7.85
N ASP A 52 -9.91 17.81 -7.81
CA ASP A 52 -9.44 18.61 -8.94
C ASP A 52 -8.68 17.71 -9.93
N ASP A 53 -9.29 17.45 -11.09
CA ASP A 53 -8.74 16.55 -12.13
C ASP A 53 -7.76 17.24 -13.08
N ALA A 54 -7.59 18.57 -12.97
CA ALA A 54 -6.86 19.34 -13.96
C ALA A 54 -5.34 19.16 -13.87
N THR A 55 -4.81 18.97 -12.66
CA THR A 55 -3.35 18.85 -12.42
C THR A 55 -3.03 17.95 -11.23
N LEU A 56 -1.82 17.37 -11.22
CA LEU A 56 -1.33 16.66 -10.03
C LEU A 56 -1.34 17.60 -8.81
N PRO A 57 -1.79 17.13 -7.63
CA PRO A 57 -1.84 17.96 -6.43
C PRO A 57 -0.48 18.61 -6.13
N ARG A 58 -0.38 19.94 -6.18
CA ARG A 58 0.89 20.63 -5.85
C ARG A 58 1.19 20.62 -4.36
N VAL A 59 0.15 20.69 -3.53
CA VAL A 59 0.26 20.68 -2.07
C VAL A 59 0.26 19.23 -1.60
N GLN A 60 1.42 18.78 -1.15
CA GLN A 60 1.66 17.41 -0.68
C GLN A 60 2.55 17.47 0.56
N ASN A 61 2.29 16.60 1.53
CA ASN A 61 3.22 16.32 2.62
C ASN A 61 3.79 14.92 2.40
N LYS A 62 5.11 14.76 2.52
CA LYS A 62 5.76 13.46 2.35
C LYS A 62 6.65 13.12 3.54
N LEU A 63 6.64 11.86 3.92
CA LEU A 63 7.63 11.25 4.80
C LEU A 63 8.18 10.03 4.07
N VAL A 64 9.48 10.02 3.78
CA VAL A 64 10.19 8.89 3.18
C VAL A 64 11.35 8.55 4.10
N LEU A 65 11.41 7.31 4.57
CA LEU A 65 12.45 6.84 5.48
C LEU A 65 12.99 5.50 4.98
N CYS A 66 14.30 5.39 4.90
CA CYS A 66 14.99 4.13 4.66
C CYS A 66 15.48 3.56 5.99
N PHE A 67 15.50 2.23 6.11
CA PHE A 67 15.92 1.54 7.32
C PHE A 67 16.88 0.41 7.00
N HIS A 68 17.87 0.22 7.87
CA HIS A 68 18.63 -1.00 7.87
C HIS A 68 17.81 -2.11 8.53
N PRO A 69 17.51 -3.23 7.85
CA PRO A 69 16.53 -4.20 8.35
C PRO A 69 17.05 -5.05 9.53
N MET A 70 18.37 -5.08 9.77
CA MET A 70 19.01 -5.97 10.75
C MET A 70 18.67 -7.45 10.51
N SER A 71 18.41 -7.81 9.26
CA SER A 71 18.13 -9.16 8.78
C SER A 71 18.57 -9.26 7.32
N ILE A 72 18.56 -10.47 6.76
CA ILE A 72 18.87 -10.71 5.35
C ILE A 72 17.81 -10.02 4.46
N ILE A 73 18.27 -9.40 3.37
CA ILE A 73 17.43 -8.88 2.28
C ILE A 73 17.48 -9.95 1.19
N GLY A 74 16.33 -10.51 0.83
CA GLY A 74 16.28 -11.53 -0.22
C GLY A 74 16.75 -10.98 -1.57
N ALA A 75 17.46 -11.80 -2.35
CA ALA A 75 18.04 -11.37 -3.63
C ALA A 75 16.98 -10.78 -4.59
N GLN A 76 15.76 -11.33 -4.61
CA GLN A 76 14.67 -10.79 -5.42
C GLN A 76 14.20 -9.42 -4.92
N ALA A 77 14.05 -9.24 -3.61
CA ALA A 77 13.64 -7.96 -3.00
C ALA A 77 14.68 -6.87 -3.26
N SER A 78 15.97 -7.22 -3.14
CA SER A 78 17.07 -6.31 -3.48
C SER A 78 17.09 -5.96 -4.97
N ALA A 79 16.86 -6.94 -5.86
CA ALA A 79 16.86 -6.72 -7.30
C ALA A 79 15.74 -5.79 -7.77
N ILE A 80 14.55 -5.86 -7.16
CA ILE A 80 13.41 -5.00 -7.53
C ILE A 80 13.54 -3.61 -6.93
N SER A 81 13.87 -3.50 -5.64
CA SER A 81 13.91 -2.21 -4.93
C SER A 81 15.21 -1.42 -5.13
N GLY A 82 16.29 -2.12 -5.51
CA GLY A 82 17.64 -1.56 -5.50
C GLY A 82 18.21 -1.32 -4.10
N LEU A 83 17.51 -1.74 -3.04
CA LEU A 83 17.96 -1.61 -1.66
C LEU A 83 18.85 -2.79 -1.27
N THR A 84 19.99 -2.50 -0.66
CA THR A 84 21.00 -3.49 -0.25
C THR A 84 21.53 -3.13 1.13
N HIS A 85 22.21 -4.08 1.80
CA HIS A 85 22.88 -3.78 3.07
C HIS A 85 23.93 -2.68 2.93
N GLU A 86 24.62 -2.59 1.79
CA GLU A 86 25.64 -1.59 1.53
C GLU A 86 25.06 -0.17 1.47
N ASN A 87 23.95 0.03 0.75
CA ASN A 87 23.36 1.37 0.63
C ASN A 87 22.49 1.75 1.84
N LEU A 88 22.01 0.77 2.60
CA LEU A 88 21.32 0.98 3.87
C LEU A 88 22.26 1.00 5.09
N TYR A 89 23.57 0.83 4.89
CA TYR A 89 24.55 0.61 5.97
C TYR A 89 24.54 1.69 7.06
N HIS A 90 24.34 2.95 6.66
CA HIS A 90 24.30 4.10 7.57
C HIS A 90 22.89 4.48 8.01
N GLN A 91 21.87 3.73 7.60
CA GLN A 91 20.50 3.94 8.06
C GLN A 91 20.29 3.35 9.45
N LYS A 92 19.38 3.95 10.22
CA LYS A 92 18.91 3.38 11.48
C LYS A 92 17.98 2.20 11.18
N ASP A 93 17.90 1.22 12.08
CA ASP A 93 16.85 0.21 12.04
C ASP A 93 15.49 0.80 12.42
N PHE A 94 14.39 0.13 12.05
CA PHE A 94 13.05 0.58 12.42
C PHE A 94 12.92 0.53 13.97
N ASP A 95 12.80 1.69 14.60
CA ASP A 95 12.82 1.86 16.06
C ASP A 95 11.63 2.69 16.59
N LEU A 96 11.64 3.02 17.88
CA LEU A 96 10.56 3.82 18.48
C LEU A 96 10.47 5.23 17.86
N LYS A 97 11.59 5.81 17.41
CA LYS A 97 11.61 7.13 16.78
C LYS A 97 10.98 7.10 15.40
N ALA A 98 11.12 6.02 14.65
CA ALA A 98 10.37 5.82 13.41
C ALA A 98 8.85 5.86 13.64
N ILE A 99 8.36 5.16 14.68
CA ILE A 99 6.93 5.18 15.05
C ILE A 99 6.48 6.59 15.46
N GLU A 100 7.26 7.28 16.30
CA GLU A 100 6.98 8.66 16.70
C GLU A 100 6.95 9.62 15.50
N GLN A 101 7.87 9.47 14.53
CA GLN A 101 7.90 10.27 13.32
C GLN A 101 6.64 10.09 12.47
N ILE A 102 6.17 8.86 12.28
CA ILE A 102 4.91 8.58 11.57
C ILE A 102 3.73 9.22 12.32
N GLN A 103 3.65 9.06 13.64
CA GLN A 103 2.59 9.66 14.45
C GLN A 103 2.60 11.19 14.37
N LEU A 104 3.77 11.83 14.45
CA LEU A 104 3.91 13.28 14.33
C LEU A 104 3.57 13.77 12.91
N PHE A 105 3.90 12.98 11.88
CA PHE A 105 3.49 13.29 10.51
C PHE A 105 1.97 13.31 10.40
N LEU A 106 1.28 12.29 10.91
CA LEU A 106 -0.19 12.19 10.89
C LEU A 106 -0.86 13.30 11.72
N HIS A 107 -0.27 13.72 12.85
CA HIS A 107 -0.76 14.85 13.65
C HIS A 107 -0.71 16.21 12.92
N ARG A 108 0.05 16.36 11.82
CA ARG A 108 0.05 17.60 11.04
C ARG A 108 -1.00 17.64 9.94
N LEU A 109 -1.68 16.53 9.70
CA LEU A 109 -2.67 16.41 8.62
C LEU A 109 -4.05 16.85 9.10
N ASP A 110 -4.90 17.26 8.16
CA ASP A 110 -6.28 17.65 8.46
C ASP A 110 -7.17 16.39 8.59
N PRO A 111 -7.78 16.13 9.75
CA PRO A 111 -8.63 14.98 9.93
C PRO A 111 -10.04 15.17 9.34
N PRO A 112 -10.74 14.09 8.97
CA PRO A 112 -10.36 12.70 9.21
C PRO A 112 -9.36 12.14 8.18
N ILE A 113 -8.52 11.20 8.61
CA ILE A 113 -7.40 10.66 7.81
C ILE A 113 -7.68 9.21 7.39
N CYS A 114 -7.49 8.90 6.11
CA CYS A 114 -7.48 7.52 5.59
C CYS A 114 -6.14 7.19 4.94
N ILE A 115 -5.49 6.13 5.39
CA ILE A 115 -4.25 5.60 4.81
C ILE A 115 -4.60 4.56 3.74
N ILE A 116 -4.04 4.68 2.54
CA ILE A 116 -4.33 3.84 1.38
C ILE A 116 -3.05 3.17 0.92
N ALA A 117 -3.09 1.84 0.79
CA ALA A 117 -1.97 1.06 0.26
C ALA A 117 -2.46 0.01 -0.74
N GLN A 118 -1.62 -0.31 -1.72
CA GLN A 118 -1.94 -1.30 -2.74
C GLN A 118 -1.77 -2.71 -2.19
N ASN A 119 -2.88 -3.47 -2.06
CA ASN A 119 -2.88 -4.76 -1.37
C ASN A 119 -2.50 -4.63 0.13
N GLY A 120 -2.67 -3.45 0.70
CA GLY A 120 -2.21 -3.10 2.04
C GLY A 120 -2.80 -3.98 3.14
N PHE A 121 -4.05 -4.45 3.02
CA PHE A 121 -4.65 -5.33 4.04
C PHE A 121 -3.97 -6.68 4.15
N LYS A 122 -3.20 -7.09 3.13
CA LYS A 122 -2.47 -8.35 3.10
C LYS A 122 -0.96 -8.18 3.13
N PHE A 123 -0.45 -6.95 3.13
CA PHE A 123 0.98 -6.67 3.04
C PHE A 123 1.40 -5.52 3.95
N ASP A 124 1.32 -4.26 3.51
CA ASP A 124 1.91 -3.11 4.20
C ASP A 124 1.41 -2.95 5.64
N PHE A 125 0.08 -2.99 5.84
CA PHE A 125 -0.49 -2.77 7.17
C PHE A 125 -0.10 -3.90 8.14
N PRO A 126 -0.22 -5.20 7.79
CA PRO A 126 0.33 -6.27 8.60
C PRO A 126 1.82 -6.13 8.94
N ILE A 127 2.68 -5.71 8.00
CA ILE A 127 4.14 -5.54 8.25
C ILE A 127 4.39 -4.41 9.24
N ILE A 128 3.74 -3.25 9.04
CA ILE A 128 3.86 -2.11 9.96
C ILE A 128 3.37 -2.50 11.36
N LYS A 129 2.26 -3.26 11.45
CA LYS A 129 1.80 -3.80 12.75
C LYS A 129 2.82 -4.73 13.39
N SER A 130 3.46 -5.60 12.62
CA SER A 130 4.51 -6.49 13.11
C SER A 130 5.71 -5.70 13.65
N GLU A 131 6.19 -4.69 12.92
CA GLU A 131 7.29 -3.82 13.36
C GLU A 131 6.94 -3.04 14.64
N ILE A 132 5.74 -2.45 14.71
CA ILE A 132 5.30 -1.73 15.90
C ILE A 132 5.17 -2.67 17.09
N PHE A 133 4.57 -3.85 16.91
CA PHE A 133 4.42 -4.84 17.98
C PHE A 133 5.78 -5.36 18.46
N ARG A 134 6.74 -5.57 17.55
CA ARG A 134 8.12 -5.95 17.89
C ARG A 134 8.76 -4.95 18.85
N ILE A 135 8.50 -3.66 18.68
CA ILE A 135 9.11 -2.58 19.47
C ILE A 135 8.34 -2.32 20.76
N LYS A 136 7.02 -2.15 20.66
CA LYS A 136 6.17 -1.70 21.78
C LYS A 136 5.67 -2.84 22.66
N LYS A 137 5.64 -4.07 22.15
CA LYS A 137 5.07 -5.27 22.81
C LYS A 137 3.59 -5.12 23.21
N GLU A 138 2.89 -4.20 22.56
CA GLU A 138 1.47 -3.92 22.76
C GLU A 138 0.84 -3.47 21.44
N SER A 139 -0.49 -3.55 21.36
CA SER A 139 -1.23 -2.96 20.23
C SER A 139 -1.05 -1.44 20.21
N TYR A 140 -0.95 -0.86 19.02
CA TYR A 140 -0.75 0.57 18.85
C TYR A 140 -1.64 1.10 17.73
N ASN A 141 -2.27 2.23 17.99
CA ASN A 141 -3.10 2.94 17.04
C ASN A 141 -2.49 4.28 16.72
N PHE A 142 -2.37 4.56 15.43
CA PHE A 142 -2.17 5.92 14.98
C PHE A 142 -3.46 6.71 15.18
N VAL A 143 -3.32 7.92 15.72
CA VAL A 143 -4.42 8.87 15.89
C VAL A 143 -4.15 10.16 15.14
N ASP A 144 -5.21 10.88 14.78
CA ASP A 144 -5.09 12.23 14.25
C ASP A 144 -4.86 13.28 15.36
N CYS A 145 -4.72 14.55 14.96
CA CYS A 145 -4.49 15.64 15.91
C CYS A 145 -5.68 15.94 16.86
N LYS A 146 -6.85 15.33 16.61
CA LYS A 146 -8.05 15.41 17.46
C LYS A 146 -8.22 14.15 18.32
N GLY A 147 -7.29 13.18 18.23
CA GLY A 147 -7.33 11.93 18.96
C GLY A 147 -8.25 10.86 18.36
N ASN A 148 -8.77 11.05 17.15
CA ASN A 148 -9.55 10.00 16.48
C ASN A 148 -8.62 8.98 15.84
N ALA A 149 -9.05 7.72 15.77
CA ALA A 149 -8.30 6.67 15.09
C ALA A 149 -8.13 6.99 13.61
N VAL A 150 -6.91 6.82 13.11
CA VAL A 150 -6.63 6.80 11.67
C VAL A 150 -7.10 5.46 11.11
N VAL A 151 -7.78 5.49 9.97
CA VAL A 151 -8.32 4.30 9.30
C VAL A 151 -7.53 3.99 8.04
N CYS A 152 -7.74 2.79 7.50
CA CYS A 152 -6.98 2.28 6.37
C CYS A 152 -7.90 1.70 5.28
N SER A 153 -7.49 1.82 4.03
CA SER A 153 -8.15 1.23 2.88
C SER A 153 -7.15 0.59 1.91
N ASP A 154 -7.65 -0.26 1.02
CA ASP A 154 -6.86 -1.06 0.09
C ASP A 154 -7.23 -0.75 -1.35
N SER A 155 -6.30 -0.14 -2.08
CA SER A 155 -6.53 0.28 -3.47
C SER A 155 -6.66 -0.91 -4.44
N LEU A 156 -6.18 -2.11 -4.08
CA LEU A 156 -6.44 -3.31 -4.89
C LEU A 156 -7.93 -3.64 -4.92
N LEU A 157 -8.64 -3.45 -3.80
CA LEU A 157 -10.08 -3.66 -3.71
C LEU A 157 -10.85 -2.58 -4.47
N LEU A 158 -10.41 -1.33 -4.36
CA LEU A 158 -10.92 -0.22 -5.19
C LEU A 158 -10.82 -0.56 -6.68
N PHE A 159 -9.63 -0.94 -7.16
CA PHE A 159 -9.40 -1.19 -8.59
C PHE A 159 -10.24 -2.35 -9.11
N LYS A 160 -10.47 -3.38 -8.29
CA LYS A 160 -11.42 -4.45 -8.63
C LYS A 160 -12.85 -3.92 -8.73
N ALA A 161 -13.28 -3.11 -7.76
CA ALA A 161 -14.63 -2.54 -7.71
C ALA A 161 -14.90 -1.58 -8.90
N LEU A 162 -13.90 -0.81 -9.31
CA LEU A 162 -14.00 0.15 -10.42
C LEU A 162 -13.38 -0.37 -11.73
N SER A 163 -13.25 -1.69 -11.88
CA SER A 163 -12.58 -2.32 -13.03
C SER A 163 -13.15 -1.90 -14.39
N ASN A 164 -14.46 -1.66 -14.50
CA ASN A 164 -15.07 -1.16 -15.74
C ASN A 164 -14.51 0.21 -16.14
N LYS A 165 -14.37 1.14 -15.18
CA LYS A 165 -13.81 2.48 -15.43
C LYS A 165 -12.33 2.44 -15.84
N ILE A 166 -11.60 1.47 -15.29
CA ILE A 166 -10.19 1.22 -15.63
C ILE A 166 -10.04 0.63 -17.05
N ASN A 167 -11.05 -0.10 -17.52
CA ASN A 167 -11.01 -0.73 -18.84
C ASN A 167 -11.53 0.21 -19.94
N ASP A 168 -12.51 1.06 -19.63
CA ASP A 168 -13.08 2.02 -20.59
C ASP A 168 -12.10 3.14 -20.96
N SER A 169 -11.13 3.44 -20.09
CA SER A 169 -10.07 4.43 -20.32
C SER A 169 -9.04 3.98 -21.37
N GLY A 170 -9.05 2.72 -21.80
CA GLY A 170 -8.11 2.14 -22.77
C GLY A 170 -8.66 1.92 -24.18
N VAL A 171 -9.90 2.33 -24.50
CA VAL A 171 -10.47 2.13 -25.85
C VAL A 171 -10.86 3.46 -26.49
N GLY A 172 -9.99 3.96 -27.38
CA GLY A 172 -10.41 4.84 -28.46
C GLY A 172 -11.32 4.07 -29.42
N ILE A 173 -12.59 3.88 -29.05
CA ILE A 173 -13.60 3.46 -30.02
C ILE A 173 -13.96 4.70 -30.83
N SER A 174 -13.41 4.76 -32.04
CA SER A 174 -13.96 5.55 -33.13
C SER A 174 -15.45 5.21 -33.24
N ILE A 175 -16.31 6.15 -32.83
CA ILE A 175 -17.73 6.09 -33.11
C ILE A 175 -17.87 6.20 -34.63
N THR A 176 -17.98 5.06 -35.32
CA THR A 176 -18.74 5.03 -36.56
C THR A 176 -20.13 4.56 -36.20
N ASP A 177 -21.08 5.47 -36.43
CA ASP A 177 -22.52 5.26 -36.42
C ASP A 177 -22.93 3.85 -36.84
N ASN A 178 -23.89 3.27 -36.13
CA ASN A 178 -25.02 2.63 -36.77
C ASN A 178 -26.17 2.44 -35.76
N LEU A 179 -27.10 3.39 -35.84
CA LEU A 179 -28.51 3.19 -35.50
C LEU A 179 -29.07 2.06 -36.37
N ALA A 180 -29.53 0.96 -35.76
CA ALA A 180 -30.49 0.08 -36.38
C ALA A 180 -31.38 -0.59 -35.32
N VAL A 181 -32.68 -0.39 -35.48
CA VAL A 181 -33.79 -0.87 -34.65
C VAL A 181 -34.51 -2.02 -35.39
N CYS A 182 -34.93 -3.02 -34.61
CA CYS A 182 -35.97 -4.06 -34.84
C CYS A 182 -35.75 -5.22 -35.84
N ALA A 183 -35.80 -6.48 -35.34
CA ALA A 183 -36.95 -7.42 -35.45
C ALA A 183 -36.57 -8.93 -35.33
N GLY A 184 -37.32 -9.70 -34.52
CA GLY A 184 -37.72 -11.12 -34.76
C GLY A 184 -36.73 -12.30 -34.51
N GLN A 185 -36.94 -13.03 -33.38
CA GLN A 185 -36.88 -14.50 -33.07
C GLN A 185 -36.21 -15.56 -34.02
N PRO A 186 -35.93 -16.83 -33.57
CA PRO A 186 -35.10 -17.31 -32.44
C PRO A 186 -34.21 -18.57 -32.75
N LEU A 187 -33.35 -18.92 -31.79
CA LEU A 187 -32.76 -20.25 -31.44
C LEU A 187 -31.58 -20.89 -32.22
N ALA A 188 -30.54 -21.15 -31.41
CA ALA A 188 -29.51 -22.20 -31.42
C ALA A 188 -28.34 -22.10 -32.41
N HIS A 189 -27.14 -21.84 -31.86
CA HIS A 189 -25.98 -22.75 -31.88
C HIS A 189 -24.78 -22.14 -31.14
N SER A 190 -24.20 -22.96 -30.26
CA SER A 190 -22.78 -23.06 -29.86
C SER A 190 -21.97 -21.79 -29.54
N THR A 191 -21.42 -21.79 -28.32
CA THR A 191 -20.54 -20.81 -27.67
C THR A 191 -19.36 -20.32 -28.53
N PRO A 192 -18.80 -19.17 -28.13
CA PRO A 192 -17.44 -19.24 -27.61
C PRO A 192 -17.46 -18.82 -26.15
N GLU A 193 -16.96 -19.69 -25.28
CA GLU A 193 -16.45 -19.24 -23.99
C GLU A 193 -15.49 -18.11 -24.29
N LYS A 194 -15.91 -16.86 -24.00
CA LYS A 194 -14.94 -15.79 -23.87
C LYS A 194 -14.07 -16.21 -22.70
N VAL A 195 -12.88 -16.72 -23.02
CA VAL A 195 -11.76 -16.78 -22.09
C VAL A 195 -11.51 -15.32 -21.70
N GLN A 196 -12.22 -14.87 -20.68
CA GLN A 196 -12.05 -13.55 -20.12
C GLN A 196 -10.75 -13.63 -19.35
N TYR A 197 -9.63 -13.38 -20.05
CA TYR A 197 -8.35 -13.11 -19.41
C TYR A 197 -8.60 -12.01 -18.39
N ARG A 198 -8.72 -12.39 -17.11
CA ARG A 198 -8.87 -11.42 -16.03
C ARG A 198 -7.55 -10.69 -15.97
N SER A 199 -7.51 -9.49 -16.52
CA SER A 199 -6.32 -8.66 -16.49
C SER A 199 -5.85 -8.51 -15.04
N PRO A 200 -4.54 -8.63 -14.77
CA PRO A 200 -4.02 -8.51 -13.43
C PRO A 200 -4.30 -7.12 -12.86
N PHE A 201 -4.45 -7.06 -11.54
CA PHE A 201 -4.63 -5.83 -10.76
C PHE A 201 -3.37 -5.47 -9.95
N SER A 202 -2.19 -5.91 -10.40
CA SER A 202 -0.93 -5.36 -9.88
C SER A 202 -0.87 -3.86 -10.20
N LEU A 203 -0.15 -3.10 -9.38
CA LEU A 203 -0.02 -1.65 -9.55
C LEU A 203 0.41 -1.29 -10.97
N SER A 204 1.51 -1.88 -11.43
CA SER A 204 2.07 -1.67 -12.76
C SER A 204 1.07 -1.99 -13.88
N ALA A 205 0.33 -3.09 -13.77
CA ALA A 205 -0.64 -3.49 -14.80
C ALA A 205 -1.89 -2.59 -14.85
N VAL A 206 -2.32 -2.07 -13.69
CA VAL A 206 -3.42 -1.09 -13.65
C VAL A 206 -2.95 0.25 -14.18
N TYR A 207 -1.77 0.72 -13.74
CA TYR A 207 -1.19 1.97 -14.18
C TYR A 207 -0.95 2.00 -15.70
N GLU A 208 -0.33 0.96 -16.25
CA GLU A 208 -0.07 0.84 -17.68
C GLU A 208 -1.37 0.81 -18.50
N ARG A 209 -2.42 0.16 -17.99
CA ARG A 209 -3.72 0.13 -18.68
C ARG A 209 -4.37 1.51 -18.74
N VAL A 210 -4.23 2.30 -17.69
CA VAL A 210 -4.85 3.63 -17.58
C VAL A 210 -4.05 4.70 -18.34
N PHE A 211 -2.72 4.66 -18.23
CA PHE A 211 -1.85 5.72 -18.75
C PHE A 211 -1.04 5.33 -19.99
N GLY A 212 -1.07 4.06 -20.40
CA GLY A 212 -0.38 3.56 -21.59
C GLY A 212 1.14 3.41 -21.44
N HIS A 213 1.69 3.55 -20.24
CA HIS A 213 3.10 3.40 -19.93
C HIS A 213 3.32 2.92 -18.48
N GLN A 214 4.50 2.41 -18.17
CA GLN A 214 4.90 2.07 -16.79
C GLN A 214 5.06 3.35 -15.95
N HIS A 215 4.73 3.31 -14.66
CA HIS A 215 4.97 4.45 -13.78
C HIS A 215 6.47 4.65 -13.50
N ASP A 216 6.84 5.90 -13.25
CA ASP A 216 8.21 6.27 -12.91
C ASP A 216 8.60 5.68 -11.54
N ALA A 217 9.90 5.38 -11.40
CA ALA A 217 10.50 4.89 -10.15
C ALA A 217 9.73 3.71 -9.49
N ALA A 218 9.22 2.79 -10.32
CA ALA A 218 8.59 1.58 -9.83
C ALA A 218 9.51 0.81 -8.89
N HIS A 219 8.94 0.25 -7.81
CA HIS A 219 9.68 -0.42 -6.73
C HIS A 219 10.57 0.54 -5.92
N SER A 220 10.16 1.80 -5.84
CA SER A 220 10.51 2.67 -4.71
C SER A 220 9.23 3.02 -3.98
N ALA A 221 9.28 3.11 -2.65
CA ALA A 221 8.07 3.36 -1.87
C ALA A 221 7.40 4.68 -2.27
N GLU A 222 8.20 5.71 -2.60
CA GLU A 222 7.67 6.99 -3.09
C GLU A 222 7.03 6.88 -4.48
N GLY A 223 7.70 6.19 -5.42
CA GLY A 223 7.18 6.00 -6.78
C GLY A 223 5.85 5.26 -6.80
N ASP A 224 5.73 4.22 -5.99
CA ASP A 224 4.53 3.39 -5.89
C ASP A 224 3.37 4.16 -5.20
N CYS A 225 3.67 4.96 -4.17
CA CYS A 225 2.70 5.91 -3.59
C CYS A 225 2.16 6.89 -4.64
N PHE A 226 3.04 7.45 -5.47
CA PHE A 226 2.63 8.34 -6.55
C PHE A 226 1.75 7.63 -7.58
N ALA A 227 2.10 6.41 -7.97
CA ALA A 227 1.32 5.64 -8.93
C ALA A 227 -0.11 5.40 -8.42
N VAL A 228 -0.27 5.02 -7.15
CA VAL A 228 -1.60 4.85 -6.53
C VAL A 228 -2.35 6.18 -6.46
N MET A 229 -1.69 7.27 -6.03
CA MET A 229 -2.29 8.60 -6.00
C MET A 229 -2.84 9.03 -7.37
N ARG A 230 -2.05 8.85 -8.43
CA ARG A 230 -2.45 9.19 -9.81
C ARG A 230 -3.63 8.36 -10.29
N LEU A 231 -3.65 7.07 -9.98
CA LEU A 231 -4.78 6.19 -10.30
C LEU A 231 -6.05 6.62 -9.56
N VAL A 232 -5.95 6.96 -8.28
CA VAL A 232 -7.09 7.47 -7.50
C VAL A 232 -7.60 8.79 -8.07
N GLN A 233 -6.70 9.73 -8.40
CA GLN A 233 -7.09 10.99 -9.03
C GLN A 233 -7.77 10.78 -10.38
N HIS A 234 -7.23 9.90 -11.24
CA HIS A 234 -7.85 9.56 -12.52
C HIS A 234 -9.26 8.97 -12.38
N LEU A 235 -9.47 8.13 -11.35
CA LEU A 235 -10.78 7.56 -11.06
C LEU A 235 -11.75 8.57 -10.43
N GLY A 236 -11.24 9.67 -9.87
CA GLY A 236 -11.97 10.82 -9.37
C GLY A 236 -12.93 10.51 -8.23
N ILE A 237 -14.06 11.23 -8.19
CA ILE A 237 -15.11 11.11 -7.16
C ILE A 237 -15.53 9.65 -6.89
N PRO A 238 -15.75 8.77 -7.90
CA PRO A 238 -16.02 7.36 -7.65
C PRO A 238 -15.03 6.65 -6.73
N ALA A 239 -13.73 6.95 -6.83
CA ALA A 239 -12.73 6.35 -5.95
C ALA A 239 -12.80 6.91 -4.53
N LEU A 240 -12.94 8.23 -4.41
CA LEU A 240 -13.05 8.91 -3.12
C LEU A 240 -14.30 8.47 -2.35
N SER A 241 -15.46 8.39 -3.02
CA SER A 241 -16.70 7.86 -2.44
C SER A 241 -16.60 6.38 -2.08
N TRP A 242 -15.81 5.60 -2.81
CA TRP A 242 -15.57 4.21 -2.45
C TRP A 242 -14.77 4.12 -1.13
N PHE A 243 -13.74 4.94 -0.97
CA PHE A 243 -12.96 5.00 0.28
C PHE A 243 -13.80 5.43 1.48
N ASP A 244 -14.76 6.34 1.30
CA ASP A 244 -15.66 6.77 2.39
C ASP A 244 -16.48 5.62 2.99
N CYS A 245 -16.65 4.50 2.28
CA CYS A 245 -17.43 3.36 2.71
C CYS A 245 -16.60 2.09 2.96
N ASN A 246 -15.36 2.05 2.48
CA ASN A 246 -14.54 0.82 2.46
C ASN A 246 -13.22 1.06 3.17
N TYR A 247 -13.27 1.08 4.50
CA TYR A 247 -12.10 1.25 5.34
C TYR A 247 -12.20 0.36 6.58
N LEU A 248 -11.07 0.13 7.22
CA LEU A 248 -10.94 -0.56 8.49
C LEU A 248 -10.14 0.29 9.47
N SER A 249 -10.41 0.15 10.77
CA SER A 249 -9.45 0.62 11.77
C SER A 249 -8.13 -0.12 11.60
N PHE A 250 -6.99 0.56 11.78
CA PHE A 250 -5.68 -0.08 11.75
C PHE A 250 -5.59 -1.28 12.70
N ASN A 251 -6.27 -1.20 13.85
CA ASN A 251 -6.33 -2.28 14.83
C ASN A 251 -7.07 -3.53 14.35
N ASP A 252 -8.08 -3.37 13.49
CA ASP A 252 -8.93 -4.48 13.00
C ASP A 252 -8.26 -5.26 11.85
N ILE A 253 -7.19 -4.72 11.28
CA ILE A 253 -6.40 -5.40 10.26
C ILE A 253 -5.62 -6.55 10.91
N LYS A 254 -5.65 -7.74 10.31
CA LYS A 254 -4.93 -8.90 10.84
C LYS A 254 -3.41 -8.67 10.74
N THR A 255 -2.72 -8.76 11.87
CA THR A 255 -1.25 -8.88 11.88
C THR A 255 -0.87 -10.26 11.35
N PHE A 256 0.32 -10.38 10.79
CA PHE A 256 0.88 -11.70 10.54
C PHE A 256 1.15 -12.45 11.86
N GLN A 257 0.88 -13.75 11.87
CA GLN A 257 1.21 -14.63 12.99
C GLN A 257 2.54 -15.31 12.69
N PHE A 258 3.65 -14.80 13.23
CA PHE A 258 4.97 -15.41 13.04
C PHE A 258 5.55 -15.93 14.35
N ILE A 259 6.42 -16.94 14.22
CA ILE A 259 6.88 -17.77 15.34
C ILE A 259 8.17 -17.23 15.99
N ASP A 260 9.00 -16.43 15.31
CA ASP A 260 10.39 -16.26 15.78
C ASP A 260 10.82 -14.91 16.38
N GLY A 261 11.81 -15.05 17.27
CA GLY A 261 12.71 -14.11 17.95
C GLY A 261 12.62 -12.64 17.57
N ASN A 262 11.72 -11.93 18.23
CA ASN A 262 11.57 -10.48 18.17
C ASN A 262 12.80 -9.76 18.77
N ALA A 263 13.91 -9.73 18.04
CA ALA A 263 15.06 -8.90 18.40
C ALA A 263 14.57 -7.45 18.52
N SER A 264 14.70 -6.91 19.73
CA SER A 264 14.40 -5.51 20.00
C SER A 264 15.23 -4.63 19.05
N PRO A 265 14.71 -3.46 18.65
CA PRO A 265 15.52 -2.54 17.87
C PRO A 265 16.78 -2.14 18.65
N LEU A 266 17.80 -1.68 17.94
CA LEU A 266 18.98 -1.12 18.59
C LEU A 266 18.56 0.10 19.44
N PRO A 267 19.23 0.34 20.58
CA PRO A 267 18.95 1.51 21.41
C PRO A 267 18.91 2.81 20.60
N THR A 268 18.10 3.77 21.03
CA THR A 268 18.00 5.09 20.40
C THR A 268 19.39 5.72 20.25
N GLY A 269 19.71 6.19 19.04
CA GLY A 269 21.00 6.79 18.72
C GLY A 269 22.14 5.80 18.44
N ARG A 270 21.94 4.49 18.61
CA ARG A 270 22.86 3.46 18.14
C ARG A 270 22.50 2.98 16.74
N PHE A 271 23.49 2.93 15.87
CA PHE A 271 23.32 2.54 14.47
C PHE A 271 23.83 1.11 14.21
N PRO A 272 23.26 0.41 13.22
CA PRO A 272 23.69 -0.94 12.81
C PRO A 272 25.20 -1.10 12.59
N TYR A 273 25.82 -0.13 11.92
CA TYR A 273 27.25 -0.18 11.63
C TYR A 273 28.13 -0.19 12.91
N GLU A 274 27.62 0.29 14.04
CA GLU A 274 28.36 0.38 15.31
C GLU A 274 28.42 -0.94 16.07
N VAL A 275 27.54 -1.90 15.75
CA VAL A 275 27.46 -3.21 16.42
C VAL A 275 28.02 -4.36 15.59
N GLY A 276 28.78 -4.04 14.55
CA GLY A 276 29.46 -5.02 13.72
C GLY A 276 28.62 -5.60 12.60
N CYS A 277 27.38 -5.16 12.38
CA CYS A 277 26.56 -5.55 11.21
C CYS A 277 27.11 -4.91 9.92
N GLY A 278 28.34 -5.26 9.57
CA GLY A 278 29.06 -4.79 8.38
C GLY A 278 28.41 -5.28 7.08
N PRO A 279 28.71 -4.65 5.94
CA PRO A 279 28.26 -5.11 4.61
C PRO A 279 28.86 -6.47 4.19
N TYR A 280 29.64 -7.13 5.05
CA TYR A 280 30.31 -8.41 4.79
C TYR A 280 29.89 -9.52 5.77
N ASP A 281 28.93 -9.25 6.67
CA ASP A 281 28.49 -10.20 7.71
C ASP A 281 27.41 -11.20 7.23
N ASP A 282 27.33 -11.44 5.93
CA ASP A 282 26.50 -12.51 5.31
C ASP A 282 26.93 -13.94 5.72
N ALA A 283 27.88 -14.07 6.65
CA ALA A 283 28.35 -15.33 7.20
C ALA A 283 28.10 -15.41 8.72
N ILE A 284 26.86 -15.27 9.16
CA ILE A 284 26.45 -16.01 10.37
C ILE A 284 26.17 -17.44 9.92
N ASP A 285 27.25 -18.22 9.84
CA ASP A 285 27.20 -19.66 9.82
C ASP A 285 26.56 -20.10 11.13
N LEU A 286 25.28 -20.50 11.08
CA LEU A 286 24.62 -21.22 12.16
C LEU A 286 25.14 -22.64 12.18
N THR A 287 26.38 -22.82 12.64
CA THR A 287 26.89 -24.11 13.09
C THR A 287 27.58 -23.98 14.45
N ASP A 288 27.05 -24.79 15.37
CA ASP A 288 27.42 -25.13 16.75
C ASP A 288 27.06 -24.17 17.91
#